data_AF-A0A946UVZ5-F1
#
_entry.id   AF-A0A946UVZ5-F1
#
_cell.length_a   1.000
_cell.length_b   1.000
_cell.length_c   1.000
_cell.angle_alpha   90.00
_cell.angle_beta   90.00
_cell.angle_gamma   90.00
#
_symmetry.space_group_name_H-M   'P 1'
#
loop_
_entity.id
_entity.type
_entity.pdbx_description
1 polymer ?
#
loop_
_entity_poly.entity_id
_entity_poly.type
_entity_poly.pdbx_seq_one_letter_code
_entity_poly.pdbx_strand_id
1 'polypeptide(L)'
;MQKMVGIYCAAHHRAGDLCKECAKFLDYAEVRLEKCPYGEDKPTCSNCPVHCYKSNYRARAKAIMRYAGPRMLLRHPILTIAHYLDGRRRARHPRELTRQERLNK
;
A
#
# COMPACT_ATOMS: atom_id res chain seq x y z
N MET A 1 3.41 4.47 -2.52
CA MET A 1 1.98 4.81 -2.74
C MET A 1 1.81 6.16 -3.45
N GLN A 2 2.52 7.22 -3.04
CA GLN A 2 2.40 8.58 -3.59
C GLN A 2 2.38 8.67 -5.14
N LYS A 3 3.31 8.00 -5.84
CA LYS A 3 3.33 7.99 -7.31
C LYS A 3 2.05 7.39 -7.94
N MET A 4 1.50 6.33 -7.35
CA MET A 4 0.27 5.70 -7.83
C MET A 4 -0.95 6.61 -7.62
N VAL A 5 -1.02 7.30 -6.47
CA VAL A 5 -2.10 8.27 -6.19
C VAL A 5 -2.02 9.45 -7.15
N GLY A 6 -0.82 9.95 -7.46
CA GLY A 6 -0.62 11.02 -8.44
C GLY A 6 -1.14 10.64 -9.83
N ILE A 7 -0.79 9.45 -10.33
CA ILE A 7 -1.28 8.93 -11.61
C ILE A 7 -2.81 8.84 -11.63
N TYR A 8 -3.40 8.32 -10.54
CA TYR A 8 -4.86 8.20 -10.44
C TYR A 8 -5.55 9.58 -10.40
N CYS A 9 -5.01 10.51 -9.63
CA CYS A 9 -5.52 11.87 -9.47
C CYS A 9 -5.51 12.64 -10.79
N ALA A 10 -4.38 12.62 -11.51
CA ALA A 10 -4.25 13.29 -12.80
C ALA A 10 -5.28 12.79 -13.81
N ALA A 11 -5.54 11.48 -13.82
CA ALA A 11 -6.49 10.86 -14.75
C ALA A 11 -7.97 11.12 -14.42
N HIS A 12 -8.34 11.17 -13.14
CA HIS A 12 -9.76 11.22 -12.72
C HIS A 12 -10.22 12.62 -12.31
N HIS A 13 -9.31 13.46 -11.80
CA HIS A 13 -9.65 14.77 -11.24
C HIS A 13 -9.11 15.93 -12.06
N ARG A 14 -8.37 15.68 -13.15
CA ARG A 14 -7.81 16.69 -14.09
C ARG A 14 -7.15 17.89 -13.39
N ALA A 15 -6.51 17.63 -12.25
CA ALA A 15 -5.78 18.64 -11.50
C ALA A 15 -4.32 18.65 -11.96
N GLY A 16 -3.73 19.85 -12.11
CA GLY A 16 -2.29 20.01 -12.38
C GLY A 16 -1.42 19.48 -11.23
N ASP A 17 -1.95 19.57 -10.00
CA ASP A 17 -1.35 19.07 -8.77
C ASP A 17 -2.23 18.02 -8.07
N LEU A 18 -1.73 17.44 -6.98
CA LEU A 18 -2.49 16.49 -6.17
C LEU A 18 -3.72 17.18 -5.52
N CYS A 19 -4.93 16.69 -5.83
CA CYS A 19 -6.14 17.28 -5.26
C CYS A 19 -6.26 17.01 -3.74
N LYS A 20 -7.05 17.84 -3.04
CA LYS A 20 -7.25 17.76 -1.58
C LYS A 20 -7.69 16.38 -1.10
N GLU A 21 -8.54 15.69 -1.87
CA GLU A 21 -8.99 14.36 -1.47
C GLU A 21 -7.90 13.29 -1.59
N CYS A 22 -7.08 13.37 -2.64
CA CYS A 22 -5.98 12.46 -2.87
C CYS A 22 -4.85 12.72 -1.85
N ALA A 23 -4.62 13.97 -1.47
CA ALA A 23 -3.76 14.34 -0.34
C ALA A 23 -4.26 13.71 0.96
N LYS A 24 -5.54 13.91 1.31
CA LYS A 24 -6.16 13.33 2.51
C LYS A 24 -6.06 11.80 2.57
N PHE A 25 -6.15 11.14 1.41
CA PHE A 25 -5.94 9.69 1.33
C PHE A 25 -4.49 9.30 1.65
N LEU A 26 -3.50 10.06 1.18
CA LEU A 26 -2.09 9.82 1.48
C LEU A 26 -1.78 10.05 2.95
N ASP A 27 -2.24 11.16 3.53
CA ASP A 27 -2.06 11.44 4.96
C ASP A 27 -2.63 10.30 5.82
N TYR A 28 -3.83 9.82 5.47
CA TYR A 28 -4.42 8.66 6.12
C TYR A 28 -3.55 7.40 5.97
N ALA A 29 -2.99 7.17 4.79
CA ALA A 29 -2.16 6.01 4.50
C ALA A 29 -0.85 6.04 5.30
N GLU A 30 -0.20 7.21 5.40
CA GLU A 30 1.06 7.43 6.14
C GLU A 30 0.88 7.18 7.63
N VAL A 31 -0.14 7.79 8.26
CA VAL A 31 -0.44 7.58 9.69
C VAL A 31 -0.68 6.08 10.01
N ARG A 32 -1.23 5.32 9.06
CA ARG A 32 -1.44 3.87 9.22
C ARG A 32 -0.18 3.05 8.99
N LEU A 33 0.76 3.54 8.18
CA LEU A 33 2.05 2.90 7.96
C LEU A 33 2.96 3.09 9.19
N GLU A 34 3.01 4.31 9.75
CA GLU A 34 3.77 4.60 10.97
C GLU A 34 3.35 3.74 12.16
N LYS A 35 2.06 3.43 12.27
CA LYS A 35 1.49 2.62 13.36
C LYS A 35 1.45 1.12 13.03
N CYS A 36 2.12 0.68 11.97
CA CYS A 36 2.08 -0.71 11.53
C CYS A 36 2.89 -1.60 12.49
N PRO A 37 2.32 -2.69 13.03
CA PRO A 37 3.03 -3.58 13.95
C PRO A 37 4.18 -4.35 13.29
N TYR A 38 4.24 -4.37 11.95
CA TYR A 38 5.32 -4.99 11.20
C TYR A 38 6.53 -4.08 10.96
N GLY A 39 6.40 -2.76 11.18
CA GLY A 39 7.46 -1.81 10.84
C GLY A 39 7.91 -1.91 9.38
N GLU A 40 9.22 -1.98 9.18
CA GLU A 40 9.88 -2.08 7.86
C GLU A 40 9.64 -3.43 7.16
N ASP A 41 9.47 -4.53 7.92
CA ASP A 41 9.21 -5.88 7.39
C ASP A 41 7.74 -6.09 6.98
N LYS A 42 7.03 -4.99 6.71
CA LYS A 42 5.62 -5.01 6.38
C LYS A 42 5.36 -5.79 5.08
N PRO A 43 4.43 -6.76 5.10
CA PRO A 43 3.99 -7.41 3.88
C PRO A 43 3.14 -6.48 3.02
N THR A 44 2.94 -6.85 1.76
CA THR A 44 1.99 -6.13 0.89
C THR A 44 0.60 -6.08 1.52
N CYS A 45 -0.05 -4.91 1.43
CA CYS A 45 -1.34 -4.67 2.09
C CYS A 45 -2.46 -5.60 1.59
N SER A 46 -2.33 -6.19 0.40
CA SER A 46 -3.24 -7.21 -0.12
C SER A 46 -3.18 -8.51 0.66
N ASN A 47 -1.99 -8.89 1.13
CA ASN A 47 -1.72 -10.15 1.81
C ASN A 47 -1.65 -10.00 3.33
N CYS A 48 -1.63 -8.76 3.83
CA CYS A 48 -1.57 -8.48 5.26
C CYS A 48 -2.77 -9.10 5.99
N PRO A 49 -2.54 -9.94 7.03
CA PRO A 49 -3.61 -10.54 7.82
C PRO A 49 -4.29 -9.52 8.76
N VAL A 50 -3.71 -8.33 8.91
CA VAL A 50 -4.24 -7.26 9.75
C VAL A 50 -5.08 -6.30 8.91
N HIS A 51 -6.34 -6.09 9.32
CA HIS A 51 -7.23 -5.10 8.71
C HIS A 51 -7.04 -3.72 9.35
N CYS A 52 -6.06 -2.96 8.84
CA CYS A 52 -5.71 -1.63 9.35
C CYS A 52 -6.43 -0.46 8.65
N TYR A 53 -6.96 -0.67 7.44
CA TYR A 53 -7.66 0.37 6.67
C TYR A 53 -9.17 0.28 6.90
N LYS A 54 -9.81 1.43 7.12
CA LYS A 54 -11.28 1.54 7.04
C LYS A 54 -11.76 1.10 5.65
N SER A 55 -12.94 0.49 5.59
CA SER A 55 -13.50 -0.12 4.37
C SER A 55 -13.52 0.82 3.16
N ASN A 56 -13.95 2.08 3.37
CA ASN A 56 -13.97 3.11 2.34
C ASN A 56 -12.56 3.44 1.79
N TYR A 57 -11.58 3.66 2.66
CA TYR A 57 -10.20 3.91 2.26
C TYR A 57 -9.56 2.68 1.60
N ARG A 58 -9.91 1.47 2.04
CA ARG A 58 -9.45 0.23 1.40
C ARG A 58 -10.00 0.09 -0.01
N ALA A 59 -11.27 0.41 -0.25
CA ALA A 59 -11.87 0.42 -1.58
C ALA A 59 -11.17 1.44 -2.49
N ARG A 60 -10.92 2.65 -1.98
CA ARG A 60 -10.16 3.69 -2.70
C ARG A 60 -8.73 3.23 -3.03
N ALA A 61 -8.04 2.62 -2.08
CA ALA A 61 -6.71 2.05 -2.31
C ALA A 61 -6.74 1.00 -3.43
N LYS A 62 -7.70 0.05 -3.40
CA LYS A 62 -7.86 -0.96 -4.48
C LYS A 62 -8.10 -0.31 -5.84
N ALA A 63 -8.94 0.72 -5.92
CA ALA A 63 -9.21 1.43 -7.16
C ALA A 63 -7.92 2.10 -7.71
N ILE A 64 -7.16 2.76 -6.85
CA ILE A 64 -5.88 3.39 -7.20
C ILE A 64 -4.87 2.33 -7.66
N MET A 65 -4.69 1.25 -6.90
CA MET A 65 -3.75 0.17 -7.26
C MET A 65 -4.12 -0.48 -8.61
N ARG A 66 -5.41 -0.76 -8.84
CA ARG A 66 -5.89 -1.36 -10.08
C ARG A 66 -5.67 -0.46 -11.30
N TYR A 67 -5.84 0.84 -11.13
CA TYR A 67 -5.67 1.80 -12.21
C TYR A 67 -4.20 2.15 -12.45
N ALA A 68 -3.48 2.52 -11.41
CA ALA A 68 -2.12 3.04 -11.49
C ALA A 68 -1.06 1.94 -11.57
N GLY A 69 -1.32 0.73 -11.05
CA GLY A 69 -0.38 -0.39 -11.06
C GLY A 69 0.15 -0.74 -12.45
N PRO A 70 -0.73 -1.11 -13.42
CA PRO A 70 -0.31 -1.40 -14.79
C PRO A 70 0.32 -0.19 -15.49
N ARG A 71 -0.10 1.04 -15.13
CA ARG A 71 0.40 2.29 -15.72
C ARG A 71 1.76 2.70 -15.18
N MET A 72 2.15 2.23 -13.99
CA MET A 72 3.50 2.37 -13.48
C MET A 72 4.50 1.51 -14.25
N LEU A 73 4.07 0.38 -14.84
CA LEU A 73 4.94 -0.50 -15.65
C LEU A 73 5.60 0.25 -16.81
N LEU A 74 4.86 1.16 -17.44
CA LEU A 74 5.32 1.93 -18.59
C LEU A 74 6.41 2.97 -18.26
N ARG A 75 6.51 3.41 -17.00
CA ARG A 75 7.52 4.38 -16.55
C ARG A 75 8.61 3.78 -15.68
N HIS A 76 8.27 2.75 -14.90
CA HIS A 76 9.17 2.12 -13.93
C HIS A 76 8.98 0.58 -13.98
N PRO A 77 9.49 -0.07 -15.03
CA PRO A 77 9.26 -1.50 -15.25
C PRO A 77 9.84 -2.36 -14.12
N ILE A 78 11.06 -2.05 -13.65
CA ILE A 78 11.74 -2.78 -12.56
C ILE A 78 10.94 -2.68 -11.24
N LEU A 79 10.56 -1.46 -10.83
CA LEU A 79 9.75 -1.22 -9.63
C LEU A 79 8.40 -1.95 -9.68
N THR A 80 7.80 -2.06 -10.87
CA THR A 80 6.51 -2.73 -11.03
C THR A 80 6.65 -4.25 -10.90
N ILE A 81 7.71 -4.82 -11.47
CA ILE A 81 8.02 -6.26 -11.32
C ILE A 81 8.29 -6.58 -9.84
N ALA A 82 9.13 -5.79 -9.17
CA ALA A 82 9.41 -5.95 -7.74
C ALA A 82 8.11 -5.88 -6.91
N HIS A 83 7.27 -4.87 -7.16
CA HIS A 83 5.98 -4.72 -6.48
C HIS A 83 5.03 -5.91 -6.70
N TYR A 84 5.01 -6.48 -7.92
CA TYR A 84 4.18 -7.63 -8.24
C TYR A 84 4.68 -8.92 -7.57
N LEU A 85 5.99 -9.14 -7.54
CA LEU A 85 6.61 -10.26 -6.83
C LEU A 85 6.39 -10.16 -5.31
N ASP A 86 6.45 -8.95 -4.76
CA ASP A 86 6.13 -8.70 -3.35
C ASP A 86 4.67 -9.02 -3.01
N GLY A 87 3.78 -8.82 -3.99
CA GLY A 87 2.39 -9.25 -3.92
C GLY A 87 2.20 -10.77 -3.80
N ARG A 88 3.23 -11.58 -4.04
CA ARG A 88 3.17 -13.05 -3.91
C ARG A 88 3.73 -13.57 -2.57
N ARG A 89 4.40 -12.73 -1.78
CA ARG A 89 4.92 -13.14 -0.47
C ARG A 89 3.77 -13.38 0.52
N ARG A 90 3.77 -14.53 1.20
CA ARG A 90 2.80 -14.85 2.25
C ARG A 90 3.15 -14.09 3.52
N ALA A 91 2.16 -13.42 4.11
CA ALA A 91 2.32 -12.72 5.37
C ALA A 91 1.88 -13.61 6.54
N ARG A 92 2.70 -13.71 7.59
CA ARG A 92 2.32 -14.32 8.88
C ARG A 92 1.73 -13.27 9.80
N HIS A 93 0.88 -13.66 10.76
CA HIS A 93 0.24 -12.70 11.66
C HIS A 93 1.26 -12.10 12.65
N PRO A 94 1.21 -10.80 13.03
CA PRO A 94 2.25 -10.22 13.89
C PRO A 94 2.42 -10.95 15.22
N ARG A 95 1.30 -11.42 15.81
CA ARG A 95 1.33 -12.22 17.05
C ARG A 95 2.12 -13.51 16.91
N GLU A 96 2.14 -14.12 15.73
CA GLU A 96 2.91 -15.36 15.48
C GLU A 96 4.40 -15.04 15.42
N LEU A 97 4.78 -13.93 14.78
CA LEU A 97 6.16 -13.45 14.72
C LEU A 97 6.69 -13.16 16.13
N THR A 98 5.95 -12.37 16.92
CA THR A 98 6.34 -12.05 18.30
C THR A 98 6.42 -13.29 19.19
N ARG A 99 5.55 -14.29 18.98
CA ARG A 99 5.61 -15.57 19.70
C ARG A 99 6.86 -16.36 19.31
N GLN A 100 7.18 -16.41 18.02
CA GLN A 100 8.34 -17.15 17.51
C GLN A 100 9.66 -16.52 17.97
N GLU A 101 9.76 -15.19 17.99
CA GLU A 101 10.92 -14.47 18.53
C GLU A 101 11.15 -14.78 20.00
N ARG A 102 10.09 -14.90 20.82
CA ARG A 102 10.21 -15.27 22.23
C ARG A 102 10.64 -16.72 22.44
N LEU A 103 10.28 -17.63 21.53
CA LEU A 103 10.66 -19.05 21.61
C LEU A 103 12.10 -19.29 21.14
N ASN A 104 12.62 -18.42 20.28
CA ASN A 104 13.98 -18.49 19.74
C ASN A 104 15.01 -17.75 20.61
N LYS A 105 14.56 -17.14 21.72
CA LYS A 105 15.38 -16.40 22.68
C LYS A 105 15.62 -17.26 23.92
#